data_AF-A0A317QLN2-F1
#
_entry.id   AF-A0A317QLN2-F1
#
_cell.length_a   1.000
_cell.length_b   1.000
_cell.length_c   1.000
_cell.angle_alpha   90.00
_cell.angle_beta   90.00
_cell.angle_gamma   90.00
#
_symmetry.space_group_name_H-M   'P 1'
#
loop_
_entity.id
_entity.type
_entity.pdbx_description
1 polymer ?
#
loop_
_entity_poly.entity_id
_entity_poly.type
_entity_poly.pdbx_seq_one_letter_code
_entity_poly.pdbx_strand_id
1 'polypeptide(L)'
;MVVARLAVLLLVLAAAWCHGLPTADARGHHLRPGPPGGVYPLATDRGLALDPWGFVARQCTSYAAWYLNARGVPFGLLTRGPAGNGLFTSAGSWDDAALAAGFPVRSTPAVGSIAQWNPGERSPEAPWGAPWGAAREAGGYGHVAVVQDVLPNGSVLVSEYDGEDGTFHERVTRAPRYLYVGLPGDAAAPSARAGRPGAAAAAGPDTGG
;
A
#
# COMPACT_ATOMS: atom_id res chain seq x y z
N MET A 1 62.57 -22.98 21.54
CA MET A 1 61.85 -22.49 20.35
C MET A 1 60.39 -22.90 20.49
N VAL A 2 59.57 -21.96 20.92
CA VAL A 2 58.14 -22.13 21.19
C VAL A 2 57.41 -21.42 20.06
N VAL A 3 56.79 -22.16 19.15
CA VAL A 3 55.79 -21.60 18.23
C VAL A 3 54.60 -22.54 18.18
N ALA A 4 53.62 -22.19 19.02
CA ALA A 4 52.18 -22.40 18.91
C ALA A 4 51.68 -23.55 18.02
N ARG A 5 51.41 -24.69 18.67
CA ARG A 5 50.31 -25.58 18.27
C ARG A 5 49.00 -24.88 18.69
N LEU A 6 48.33 -24.16 17.79
CA LEU A 6 46.93 -23.75 17.91
C LEU A 6 46.51 -23.01 16.63
N ALA A 7 46.16 -23.76 15.59
CA ALA A 7 45.47 -23.23 14.42
C ALA A 7 44.48 -24.26 13.84
N VAL A 8 43.81 -24.98 14.73
CA VAL A 8 42.67 -25.84 14.41
C VAL A 8 41.55 -25.42 15.36
N LEU A 9 40.85 -24.30 15.09
CA LEU A 9 39.48 -24.04 15.61
C LEU A 9 38.80 -22.72 15.21
N LEU A 10 39.16 -22.04 14.12
CA LEU A 10 38.41 -20.82 13.73
C LEU A 10 38.16 -20.73 12.22
N LEU A 11 37.35 -21.63 11.67
CA LEU A 11 36.71 -21.42 10.37
C LEU A 11 35.45 -22.28 10.15
N VAL A 12 34.63 -22.47 11.19
CA VAL A 12 33.26 -23.02 11.04
C VAL A 12 32.24 -22.21 11.87
N LEU A 13 32.42 -20.89 11.98
CA LEU A 13 31.41 -20.00 12.56
C LEU A 13 31.19 -18.74 11.72
N ALA A 14 30.95 -18.92 10.41
CA ALA A 14 30.04 -18.01 9.71
C ALA A 14 28.61 -18.56 9.87
N ALA A 15 28.16 -18.64 11.12
CA ALA A 15 26.79 -18.98 11.44
C ALA A 15 25.87 -17.88 10.90
N ALA A 16 25.02 -18.24 9.95
CA ALA A 16 23.75 -17.59 9.66
C ALA A 16 23.75 -16.05 9.48
N TRP A 17 24.47 -15.56 8.46
CA TRP A 17 24.23 -14.23 7.88
C TRP A 17 23.36 -14.32 6.62
N CYS A 18 22.33 -15.16 6.67
CA CYS A 18 21.12 -14.95 5.89
C CYS A 18 20.03 -14.77 6.94
N HIS A 19 20.00 -13.61 7.59
CA HIS A 19 18.75 -13.17 8.18
C HIS A 19 17.75 -13.18 7.02
N GLY A 20 16.82 -14.14 7.04
CA GLY A 20 15.69 -14.12 6.13
C GLY A 20 15.12 -12.72 6.12
N LEU A 21 14.73 -12.23 4.94
CA LEU A 21 14.13 -10.91 4.79
C LEU A 21 13.17 -10.67 5.97
N PRO A 22 13.32 -9.59 6.74
CA PRO A 22 12.55 -9.37 7.95
C PRO A 22 11.07 -9.57 7.62
N THR A 23 10.46 -10.62 8.18
CA THR A 23 9.07 -10.94 7.96
C THR A 23 8.23 -9.93 8.74
N ALA A 24 7.43 -9.13 8.05
CA ALA A 24 6.41 -8.34 8.71
C ALA A 24 5.32 -9.29 9.24
N ASP A 25 4.85 -9.12 10.48
CA ASP A 25 3.80 -9.97 11.06
C ASP A 25 2.50 -9.18 11.23
N ALA A 26 1.58 -9.32 10.27
CA ALA A 26 0.29 -8.66 10.27
C ALA A 26 -0.81 -9.50 10.97
N ARG A 27 -0.48 -10.67 11.53
CA ARG A 27 -1.49 -11.54 12.16
C ARG A 27 -2.13 -10.91 13.39
N GLY A 28 -3.45 -10.87 13.41
CA GLY A 28 -4.20 -10.30 14.54
C GLY A 28 -4.04 -8.79 14.70
N HIS A 29 -3.34 -8.13 13.79
CA HIS A 29 -3.25 -6.68 13.74
C HIS A 29 -4.46 -6.13 12.99
N HIS A 30 -4.98 -5.02 13.49
CA HIS A 30 -6.08 -4.30 12.88
C HIS A 30 -5.66 -2.87 12.60
N LEU A 31 -6.18 -2.30 11.51
CA LEU A 31 -5.99 -0.89 11.20
C LEU A 31 -6.51 -0.02 12.33
N ARG A 32 -5.64 0.88 12.80
CA ARG A 32 -5.96 1.89 13.81
C ARG A 32 -6.03 3.27 13.17
N PRO A 33 -6.62 4.27 13.85
CA PRO A 33 -6.45 5.66 13.45
C PRO A 33 -4.95 5.99 13.35
N GLY A 34 -4.58 6.68 12.29
CA GLY A 34 -3.21 7.09 12.01
C GLY A 34 -3.22 8.40 11.19
N PRO A 35 -2.05 8.93 10.83
CA PRO A 35 -1.96 10.17 10.07
C PRO A 35 -2.72 10.07 8.73
N PRO A 36 -3.32 11.17 8.23
CA PRO A 36 -4.01 11.17 6.94
C PRO A 36 -3.11 10.64 5.81
N GLY A 37 -3.72 10.07 4.78
CA GLY A 37 -3.00 9.49 3.65
C GLY A 37 -2.00 10.44 2.97
N GLY A 38 -2.26 11.75 2.94
CA GLY A 38 -1.36 12.73 2.31
C GLY A 38 -0.06 13.06 3.06
N VAL A 39 0.22 12.43 4.22
CA VAL A 39 1.41 12.73 5.05
C VAL A 39 2.53 11.71 4.85
N TYR A 40 2.67 11.20 3.63
CA TYR A 40 3.67 10.19 3.30
C TYR A 40 5.09 10.76 3.43
N PRO A 41 5.96 10.20 4.30
CA PRO A 41 7.24 10.81 4.66
C PRO A 41 8.28 10.77 3.54
N LEU A 42 8.12 9.88 2.56
CA LEU A 42 9.05 9.75 1.43
C LEU A 42 8.56 10.52 0.20
N ALA A 43 7.62 11.45 0.36
CA ALA A 43 7.10 12.27 -0.73
C ALA A 43 8.19 13.05 -1.51
N THR A 44 9.31 13.38 -0.85
CA THR A 44 10.43 14.13 -1.44
C THR A 44 11.60 13.24 -1.90
N ASP A 45 11.50 11.92 -1.74
CA ASP A 45 12.52 10.98 -2.23
C ASP A 45 12.63 11.04 -3.76
N ARG A 46 13.75 10.60 -4.34
CA ARG A 46 13.93 10.57 -5.80
C ARG A 46 13.37 9.30 -6.46
N GLY A 47 12.78 8.39 -5.69
CA GLY A 47 12.07 7.22 -6.20
C GLY A 47 12.98 6.10 -6.72
N LEU A 48 14.23 6.08 -6.27
CA LEU A 48 15.23 5.08 -6.70
C LEU A 48 15.71 4.18 -5.55
N ALA A 49 15.45 4.57 -4.30
CA ALA A 49 15.86 3.81 -3.13
C ALA A 49 14.74 2.86 -2.67
N LEU A 50 15.13 1.72 -2.09
CA LEU A 50 14.20 0.89 -1.33
C LEU A 50 13.86 1.60 -0.01
N ASP A 51 12.57 1.61 0.31
CA ASP A 51 12.04 2.05 1.58
C ASP A 51 12.25 0.99 2.69
N PRO A 52 11.94 1.31 3.95
CA PRO A 52 12.06 0.37 5.06
C PRO A 52 11.19 -0.89 4.97
N TRP A 53 10.20 -0.94 4.07
CA TRP A 53 9.29 -2.07 3.85
C TRP A 53 9.70 -2.93 2.64
N GLY A 54 10.76 -2.52 1.94
CA GLY A 54 11.35 -3.20 0.80
C GLY A 54 10.76 -2.84 -0.56
N PHE A 55 10.00 -1.75 -0.65
CA PHE A 55 9.46 -1.25 -1.93
C PHE A 55 10.26 -0.05 -2.41
N VAL A 56 10.28 0.20 -3.71
CA VAL A 56 10.89 1.43 -4.25
C VAL A 56 10.08 2.63 -3.75
N ALA A 57 10.74 3.60 -3.13
CA ALA A 57 10.10 4.78 -2.55
C ALA A 57 9.25 5.54 -3.59
N ARG A 58 8.18 6.20 -3.15
CA ARG A 58 7.19 6.94 -3.99
C ARG A 58 6.43 6.09 -5.01
N GLN A 59 6.57 4.77 -4.97
CA GLN A 59 5.71 3.87 -5.72
C GLN A 59 4.40 3.61 -4.99
N CYS A 60 3.40 3.13 -5.73
CA CYS A 60 2.10 2.76 -5.20
C CYS A 60 2.20 1.73 -4.06
N THR A 61 3.07 0.75 -4.22
CA THR A 61 3.38 -0.30 -3.25
C THR A 61 4.01 0.26 -1.97
N SER A 62 4.99 1.17 -2.11
CA SER A 62 5.64 1.85 -0.98
C SER A 62 4.65 2.68 -0.16
N TYR A 63 3.79 3.44 -0.84
CA TYR A 63 2.77 4.23 -0.19
C TYR A 63 1.74 3.36 0.57
N ALA A 64 1.26 2.28 -0.06
CA ALA A 64 0.35 1.34 0.60
C ALA A 64 0.99 0.67 1.82
N ALA A 65 2.27 0.27 1.70
CA ALA A 65 3.03 -0.29 2.81
C ALA A 65 3.18 0.71 3.97
N TRP A 66 3.54 1.96 3.68
CA TRP A 66 3.56 3.02 4.68
C TRP A 66 2.21 3.18 5.38
N TYR A 67 1.11 3.24 4.61
CA TYR A 67 -0.22 3.48 5.15
C TYR A 67 -0.61 2.42 6.20
N LEU A 68 -0.35 1.14 5.89
CA LEU A 68 -0.61 0.00 6.78
C LEU A 68 0.25 0.09 8.05
N ASN A 69 1.56 0.30 7.89
CA ASN A 69 2.49 0.37 9.02
C ASN A 69 2.21 1.57 9.93
N ALA A 70 1.90 2.73 9.35
CA ALA A 70 1.53 3.94 10.09
C ALA A 70 0.22 3.80 10.89
N ARG A 71 -0.58 2.76 10.59
CA ARG A 71 -1.84 2.41 11.28
C ARG A 71 -1.73 1.14 12.11
N GLY A 72 -0.51 0.67 12.36
CA GLY A 72 -0.25 -0.44 13.28
C GLY A 72 -0.43 -1.84 12.68
N VAL A 73 -0.42 -1.95 11.35
CA VAL A 73 -0.41 -3.23 10.63
C VAL A 73 0.99 -3.42 10.03
N PRO A 74 1.85 -4.25 10.66
CA PRO A 74 3.19 -4.51 10.12
C PRO A 74 3.09 -5.10 8.71
N PHE A 75 3.71 -4.45 7.73
CA PHE A 75 3.62 -4.87 6.34
C PHE A 75 4.93 -4.61 5.58
N GLY A 76 5.27 -5.49 4.65
CA GLY A 76 6.45 -5.37 3.79
C GLY A 76 6.48 -6.44 2.70
N LEU A 77 7.60 -6.51 1.96
CA LEU A 77 7.81 -7.51 0.90
C LEU A 77 7.39 -8.92 1.31
N LEU A 78 7.87 -9.40 2.46
CA LEU A 78 7.47 -10.68 3.02
C LEU A 78 6.60 -10.43 4.24
N THR A 79 5.31 -10.72 4.13
CA THR A 79 4.34 -10.49 5.20
C THR A 79 3.69 -11.80 5.61
N ARG A 80 3.74 -12.08 6.91
CA ARG A 80 3.02 -13.18 7.57
C ARG A 80 1.60 -12.74 7.86
N GLY A 81 0.64 -13.47 7.29
CA GLY A 81 -0.79 -13.31 7.53
C GLY A 81 -1.39 -14.51 8.27
N PRO A 82 -2.72 -14.55 8.44
CA PRO A 82 -3.41 -15.54 9.27
C PRO A 82 -3.11 -17.01 8.92
N ALA A 83 -2.86 -17.32 7.65
CA ALA A 83 -2.70 -18.69 7.17
C ALA A 83 -1.28 -19.03 6.69
N GLY A 84 -0.39 -18.05 6.54
CA GLY A 84 0.92 -18.27 5.95
C GLY A 84 1.71 -16.99 5.70
N ASN A 85 2.64 -17.06 4.76
CA ASN A 85 3.42 -15.92 4.30
C ASN A 85 3.02 -15.57 2.87
N GLY A 86 2.93 -14.28 2.58
CA GLY A 86 2.76 -13.72 1.24
C GLY A 86 4.00 -12.92 0.86
N LEU A 87 4.46 -13.08 -0.38
CA LEU A 87 5.53 -12.29 -0.96
C LEU A 87 4.93 -11.20 -1.88
N PHE A 88 4.73 -10.01 -1.32
CA PHE A 88 4.15 -8.85 -1.97
C PHE A 88 5.23 -8.15 -2.79
N THR A 89 5.32 -8.44 -4.09
CA THR A 89 6.31 -7.83 -5.00
C THR A 89 5.70 -6.66 -5.78
N SER A 90 5.54 -6.80 -7.10
CA SER A 90 4.81 -5.86 -7.93
C SER A 90 3.33 -5.84 -7.55
N ALA A 91 2.70 -4.68 -7.68
CA ALA A 91 1.30 -4.45 -7.31
C ALA A 91 0.33 -5.48 -7.93
N GLY A 92 0.60 -5.90 -9.16
CA GLY A 92 -0.18 -6.88 -9.91
C GLY A 92 -0.11 -8.33 -9.39
N SER A 93 0.69 -8.60 -8.36
CA SER A 93 0.77 -9.92 -7.71
C SER A 93 0.31 -9.91 -6.24
N TRP A 94 -0.16 -8.75 -5.75
CA TRP A 94 -0.51 -8.59 -4.34
C TRP A 94 -1.75 -9.36 -3.93
N ASP A 95 -2.67 -9.67 -4.85
CA ASP A 95 -3.82 -10.55 -4.61
C ASP A 95 -3.38 -12.00 -4.36
N ASP A 96 -2.52 -12.55 -5.21
CA ASP A 96 -1.92 -13.87 -5.00
C ASP A 96 -1.15 -13.94 -3.68
N ALA A 97 -0.34 -12.91 -3.37
CA ALA A 97 0.38 -12.81 -2.11
C ALA A 97 -0.55 -12.71 -0.89
N ALA A 98 -1.65 -11.96 -1.00
CA ALA A 98 -2.65 -11.84 0.05
C ALA A 98 -3.34 -13.18 0.32
N LEU A 99 -3.74 -13.90 -0.73
CA LEU A 99 -4.32 -15.23 -0.60
C LEU A 99 -3.34 -16.21 0.04
N ALA A 100 -2.07 -16.21 -0.38
CA ALA A 100 -1.02 -17.05 0.20
C ALA A 100 -0.77 -16.77 1.70
N ALA A 101 -0.86 -15.49 2.11
CA ALA A 101 -0.78 -15.09 3.51
C ALA A 101 -2.07 -15.39 4.31
N GLY A 102 -3.19 -15.67 3.64
CA GLY A 102 -4.50 -15.90 4.26
C GLY A 102 -5.30 -14.63 4.54
N PHE A 103 -4.99 -13.51 3.88
CA PHE A 103 -5.83 -12.33 3.90
C PHE A 103 -7.00 -12.49 2.92
N PRO A 104 -8.22 -12.00 3.26
CA PRO A 104 -9.32 -12.01 2.31
C PRO A 104 -9.04 -11.11 1.11
N VAL A 105 -9.36 -11.60 -0.08
CA VAL A 105 -9.43 -10.82 -1.33
C VAL A 105 -10.90 -10.82 -1.77
N ARG A 106 -11.48 -9.63 -1.92
CA ARG A 106 -12.92 -9.47 -2.20
C ARG A 106 -13.15 -8.49 -3.34
N SER A 107 -14.30 -8.61 -3.99
CA SER A 107 -14.80 -7.60 -4.94
C SER A 107 -15.51 -6.42 -4.25
N THR A 108 -15.79 -6.54 -2.95
CA THR A 108 -16.41 -5.49 -2.15
C THR A 108 -15.34 -4.62 -1.49
N PRO A 109 -15.40 -3.28 -1.62
CA PRO A 109 -14.46 -2.40 -0.93
C PRO A 109 -14.76 -2.29 0.56
N ALA A 110 -13.73 -1.97 1.35
CA ALA A 110 -13.86 -1.51 2.73
C ALA A 110 -12.85 -0.37 2.97
N VAL A 111 -13.17 0.57 3.85
CA VAL A 111 -12.22 1.62 4.24
C VAL A 111 -10.96 0.98 4.83
N GLY A 112 -9.79 1.42 4.37
CA GLY A 112 -8.49 0.87 4.74
C GLY A 112 -8.06 -0.37 3.95
N SER A 113 -8.94 -1.00 3.18
CA SER A 113 -8.54 -2.06 2.25
C SER A 113 -7.67 -1.51 1.13
N ILE A 114 -6.87 -2.38 0.52
CA ILE A 114 -6.02 -2.00 -0.60
C ILE A 114 -6.74 -2.36 -1.90
N ALA A 115 -7.16 -1.35 -2.65
CA ALA A 115 -7.67 -1.49 -4.01
C ALA A 115 -6.53 -1.94 -4.93
N GLN A 116 -6.74 -2.98 -5.74
CA GLN A 116 -5.68 -3.59 -6.53
C GLN A 116 -6.12 -3.87 -7.97
N TRP A 117 -5.18 -3.68 -8.90
CA TRP A 117 -5.29 -3.97 -10.32
C TRP A 117 -4.09 -4.79 -10.79
N ASN A 118 -4.34 -5.84 -11.58
CA ASN A 118 -3.31 -6.56 -12.33
C ASN A 118 -2.83 -5.74 -13.53
N PRO A 119 -1.71 -6.12 -14.16
CA PRO A 119 -1.19 -5.39 -15.32
C PRO A 119 -2.23 -5.24 -16.43
N GLY A 120 -2.40 -4.00 -16.94
CA GLY A 120 -3.32 -3.67 -18.03
C GLY A 120 -4.80 -3.64 -17.65
N GLU A 121 -5.15 -3.91 -16.39
CA GLU A 121 -6.53 -3.80 -15.95
C GLU A 121 -6.98 -2.35 -15.82
N ARG A 122 -8.26 -2.12 -16.08
CA ARG A 122 -8.87 -0.81 -16.04
C ARG A 122 -9.97 -0.74 -15.00
N SER A 123 -10.07 0.39 -14.31
CA SER A 123 -11.28 0.77 -13.61
C SER A 123 -12.37 1.10 -14.62
N PRO A 124 -13.63 0.70 -14.36
CA PRO A 124 -14.77 1.28 -15.05
C PRO A 124 -14.73 2.81 -14.92
N GLU A 125 -15.17 3.53 -15.96
CA GLU A 125 -15.41 4.96 -15.83
C GLU A 125 -16.35 5.21 -14.64
N ALA A 126 -16.02 6.22 -13.83
CA ALA A 126 -16.91 6.60 -12.76
C ALA A 126 -18.28 7.00 -13.35
N PRO A 127 -19.39 6.73 -12.67
CA PRO A 127 -20.71 7.15 -13.14
C PRO A 127 -20.72 8.65 -13.45
N TRP A 128 -21.35 9.01 -14.57
CA TRP A 128 -21.46 10.39 -15.05
C TRP A 128 -21.95 11.31 -13.90
N GLY A 129 -21.18 12.34 -13.56
CA GLY A 129 -21.48 13.25 -12.45
C GLY A 129 -20.68 13.03 -11.16
N ALA A 130 -19.78 12.04 -11.09
CA ALA A 130 -18.80 11.97 -10.00
C ALA A 130 -17.74 13.07 -10.18
N PRO A 131 -17.66 14.09 -9.30
CA PRO A 131 -16.51 14.98 -9.31
C PRO A 131 -15.30 14.09 -9.00
N TRP A 132 -14.25 14.12 -9.83
CA TRP A 132 -13.00 13.33 -9.65
C TRP A 132 -13.06 11.85 -10.02
N GLY A 133 -14.10 11.42 -10.73
CA GLY A 133 -14.23 10.07 -11.24
C GLY A 133 -13.36 9.83 -12.48
N ALA A 134 -12.24 9.11 -12.34
CA ALA A 134 -11.38 8.78 -13.47
C ALA A 134 -11.24 7.27 -13.65
N ALA A 135 -11.39 6.80 -14.90
CA ALA A 135 -10.89 5.49 -15.27
C ALA A 135 -9.38 5.47 -14.98
N ARG A 136 -8.93 4.41 -14.30
CA ARG A 136 -7.50 4.14 -14.10
C ARG A 136 -7.16 2.95 -14.97
N GLU A 137 -6.03 3.00 -15.66
CA GLU A 137 -5.42 1.84 -16.29
C GLU A 137 -4.13 1.52 -15.54
N ALA A 138 -3.99 0.28 -15.09
CA ALA A 138 -2.78 -0.16 -14.43
C ALA A 138 -1.66 -0.40 -15.45
N GLY A 139 -0.46 0.08 -15.14
CA GLY A 139 0.74 -0.17 -15.95
C GLY A 139 1.18 -1.64 -15.92
N GLY A 140 2.32 -1.94 -16.55
CA GLY A 140 2.84 -3.31 -16.70
C GLY A 140 3.14 -4.07 -15.40
N TYR A 141 3.21 -3.37 -14.26
CA TYR A 141 3.44 -3.95 -12.93
C TYR A 141 2.16 -4.07 -12.09
N GLY A 142 1.01 -3.72 -12.65
CA GLY A 142 -0.24 -3.56 -11.91
C GLY A 142 -0.28 -2.26 -11.11
N HIS A 143 -1.27 -2.11 -10.25
CA HIS A 143 -1.42 -0.93 -9.40
C HIS A 143 -2.09 -1.24 -8.07
N VAL A 144 -1.76 -0.48 -7.03
CA VAL A 144 -2.44 -0.53 -5.74
C VAL A 144 -2.73 0.87 -5.21
N ALA A 145 -3.86 1.02 -4.55
CA ALA A 145 -4.27 2.26 -3.93
C ALA A 145 -4.96 1.98 -2.59
N VAL A 146 -4.91 2.93 -1.66
CA VAL A 146 -5.55 2.75 -0.35
C VAL A 146 -6.96 3.32 -0.39
N VAL A 147 -7.97 2.52 -0.02
CA VAL A 147 -9.35 3.00 0.10
C VAL A 147 -9.48 3.90 1.32
N GLN A 148 -9.75 5.19 1.10
CA GLN A 148 -10.00 6.18 2.15
C GLN A 148 -11.48 6.33 2.50
N ASP A 149 -12.37 6.13 1.51
CA ASP A 149 -13.82 6.13 1.70
C ASP A 149 -14.48 5.20 0.68
N VAL A 150 -15.61 4.61 1.04
CA VAL A 150 -16.49 3.87 0.12
C VAL A 150 -17.70 4.75 -0.10
N LEU A 151 -18.08 5.08 -1.33
CA LEU A 151 -19.21 5.95 -1.63
C LEU A 151 -20.52 5.16 -1.71
N PRO A 152 -21.70 5.80 -1.55
CA PRO A 152 -23.00 5.11 -1.60
C PRO A 152 -23.27 4.34 -2.90
N ASN A 153 -22.68 4.77 -4.01
CA ASN A 153 -22.81 4.06 -5.29
C ASN A 153 -21.90 2.82 -5.38
N GLY A 154 -21.00 2.60 -4.41
CA GLY A 154 -20.02 1.52 -4.38
C GLY A 154 -18.67 1.85 -5.02
N SER A 155 -18.47 3.07 -5.53
CA SER A 155 -17.14 3.57 -5.91
C SER A 155 -16.33 3.87 -4.65
N VAL A 156 -15.02 4.03 -4.79
CA VAL A 156 -14.12 4.32 -3.66
C VAL A 156 -13.36 5.61 -3.88
N LEU A 157 -13.21 6.42 -2.83
CA LEU A 157 -12.16 7.42 -2.77
C LEU A 157 -10.87 6.68 -2.39
N VAL A 158 -9.88 6.71 -3.27
CA VAL A 158 -8.57 6.14 -2.99
C VAL A 158 -7.52 7.24 -2.84
N SER A 159 -6.49 6.94 -2.06
CA SER A 159 -5.25 7.71 -2.04
C SER A 159 -4.08 6.84 -2.46
N GLU A 160 -3.18 7.40 -3.24
CA GLU A 160 -2.11 6.64 -3.89
C GLU A 160 -0.92 7.52 -4.26
N TYR A 161 0.16 6.84 -4.66
CA TYR A 161 1.29 7.41 -5.36
C TYR A 161 1.48 6.64 -6.67
N ASP A 162 1.71 7.35 -7.77
CA ASP A 162 1.91 6.74 -9.08
C ASP A 162 3.36 6.90 -9.51
N GLY A 163 4.16 5.86 -9.33
CA GLY A 163 5.60 5.82 -9.60
C GLY A 163 6.15 6.35 -10.93
N GLU A 164 5.30 6.72 -11.90
CA GLU A 164 5.67 7.37 -13.17
C GLU A 164 5.74 8.90 -13.06
N ASP A 165 4.84 9.54 -12.32
CA ASP A 165 4.89 11.00 -12.05
C ASP A 165 5.42 11.31 -10.63
N GLY A 166 5.42 10.29 -9.75
CA GLY A 166 5.87 10.33 -8.37
C GLY A 166 5.00 11.21 -7.46
N THR A 167 3.81 11.61 -7.88
CA THR A 167 2.95 12.52 -7.15
C THR A 167 1.83 11.80 -6.40
N PHE A 168 1.37 12.44 -5.34
CA PHE A 168 0.24 11.97 -4.55
C PHE A 168 -1.07 12.32 -5.27
N HIS A 169 -1.99 11.36 -5.34
CA HIS A 169 -3.32 11.57 -5.86
C HIS A 169 -4.37 11.07 -4.87
N GLU A 170 -5.46 11.84 -4.73
CA GLU A 170 -6.75 11.32 -4.26
C GLU A 170 -7.70 11.30 -5.46
N ARG A 171 -8.38 10.18 -5.69
CA ARG A 171 -9.35 10.08 -6.79
C ARG A 171 -10.48 9.11 -6.49
N VAL A 172 -11.61 9.33 -7.16
CA VAL A 172 -12.73 8.40 -7.09
C VAL A 172 -12.59 7.37 -8.20
N THR A 173 -12.61 6.08 -7.84
CA THR A 173 -12.41 4.98 -8.78
C THR A 173 -13.10 3.69 -8.31
N ARG A 174 -12.85 2.57 -9.01
CA ARG A 174 -13.14 1.20 -8.59
C ARG A 174 -12.01 0.27 -8.97
N ALA A 175 -11.65 -0.64 -8.08
CA ALA A 175 -10.75 -1.73 -8.42
C ALA A 175 -11.56 -3.00 -8.67
N PRO A 176 -11.04 -3.95 -9.48
CA PRO A 176 -11.70 -5.24 -9.61
C PRO A 176 -11.56 -6.08 -8.33
N ARG A 177 -10.57 -5.80 -7.47
CA ARG A 177 -10.48 -6.41 -6.13
C ARG A 177 -9.90 -5.51 -5.05
N TYR A 178 -10.14 -5.93 -3.81
CA TYR A 178 -9.76 -5.27 -2.58
C TYR A 178 -9.14 -6.28 -1.62
N LEU A 179 -7.95 -5.95 -1.11
CA LEU A 179 -7.16 -6.78 -0.22
C LEU A 179 -7.43 -6.36 1.23
N TYR A 180 -7.85 -7.29 2.07
CA TYR A 180 -8.25 -7.03 3.46
C TYR A 180 -7.07 -7.28 4.41
N VAL A 181 -6.00 -6.50 4.23
CA VAL A 181 -4.81 -6.57 5.08
C VAL A 181 -5.04 -5.75 6.35
N GLY A 182 -5.05 -6.42 7.51
CA GLY A 182 -5.32 -5.76 8.79
C GLY A 182 -6.77 -5.31 8.98
N LEU A 183 -7.71 -5.89 8.22
CA LEU A 183 -9.15 -5.71 8.41
C LEU A 183 -9.77 -7.01 8.96
N PRO A 184 -10.82 -6.91 9.80
CA PRO A 184 -11.64 -8.07 10.17
C PRO A 184 -12.17 -8.79 8.91
N GLY A 185 -12.29 -10.12 8.98
CA GLY A 185 -12.78 -10.93 7.86
C GLY A 185 -14.23 -10.61 7.46
N ASP A 186 -15.01 -10.04 8.37
CA ASP A 186 -16.41 -9.61 8.25
C ASP A 186 -16.56 -8.09 8.10
N ALA A 187 -15.46 -7.34 7.91
CA ALA A 187 -15.51 -5.90 7.73
C ALA A 187 -16.39 -5.54 6.52
N ALA A 188 -17.64 -5.15 6.78
CA ALA A 188 -18.53 -4.52 5.80
C ALA A 188 -18.09 -3.06 5.56
N ALA A 189 -18.60 -2.44 4.50
CA ALA A 189 -18.27 -1.05 4.16
C ALA A 189 -19.16 -0.04 4.93
N PRO A 190 -18.63 0.75 5.88
CA PRO A 190 -19.20 2.04 6.21
C PRO A 190 -18.62 3.15 5.31
N SER A 191 -19.50 4.02 4.82
CA SER A 191 -19.22 5.21 3.99
C SER A 191 -19.34 6.50 4.78
N ALA A 192 -18.67 7.53 4.27
CA ALA A 192 -18.96 8.96 4.37
C ALA A 192 -18.27 9.66 5.53
N ARG A 193 -17.06 10.17 5.23
CA ARG A 193 -16.43 11.24 6.01
C ARG A 193 -17.43 12.40 6.17
N ALA A 194 -18.02 12.55 7.36
CA ALA A 194 -18.82 13.71 7.71
C ALA A 194 -17.97 14.98 7.52
N GLY A 195 -18.37 15.83 6.57
CA GLY A 195 -17.93 17.22 6.43
C GLY A 195 -16.43 17.47 6.19
N ARG A 196 -16.06 17.85 4.96
CA ARG A 196 -15.02 18.88 4.76
C ARG A 196 -15.60 20.02 3.90
N PRO A 197 -15.50 21.28 4.36
CA PRO A 197 -15.71 22.44 3.50
C PRO A 197 -14.57 22.57 2.49
N GLY A 198 -14.94 23.08 1.31
CA GLY A 198 -14.14 23.57 0.18
C GLY A 198 -12.63 23.34 0.19
N ALA A 199 -12.15 22.65 -0.83
CA ALA A 199 -10.85 22.99 -1.42
C ALA A 199 -10.88 24.49 -1.73
N ALA A 200 -10.08 25.26 -0.99
CA ALA A 200 -9.87 26.67 -1.29
C ALA A 200 -9.40 26.78 -2.74
N ALA A 201 -10.20 27.47 -3.54
CA ALA A 201 -9.80 27.92 -4.85
C ALA A 201 -8.47 28.66 -4.72
N ALA A 202 -7.50 28.27 -5.55
CA ALA A 202 -6.38 29.11 -5.89
C ALA A 202 -6.95 30.41 -6.51
N ALA A 203 -7.10 31.45 -5.69
CA ALA A 203 -7.23 32.80 -6.19
C ALA A 203 -5.83 33.27 -6.58
N GLY A 204 -5.61 33.42 -7.88
CA GLY A 204 -4.43 34.09 -8.42
C GLY A 204 -4.35 35.56 -7.97
N PRO A 205 -3.19 36.21 -8.11
CA PRO A 205 -3.04 37.61 -7.76
C PRO A 205 -3.89 38.48 -8.70
N ASP A 206 -4.80 39.24 -8.11
CA ASP A 206 -5.50 40.36 -8.76
C ASP A 206 -4.44 41.42 -9.15
N THR A 207 -4.24 41.62 -10.45
CA THR A 207 -3.52 42.78 -10.99
C THR A 207 -4.56 43.75 -11.54
N GLY A 208 -4.77 44.88 -10.89
CA GLY A 208 -5.59 45.96 -11.44
C GLY A 208 -5.82 47.11 -10.45
N GLY A 209 -5.01 48.16 -10.56
CA GLY A 209 -5.12 49.42 -9.83
C GLY A 209 -3.87 50.27 -10.00
#